data_AF-A0A061NQ55-F1
#
_entry.id   AF-A0A061NQ55-F1
#
_cell.length_a   1.000
_cell.length_b   1.000
_cell.length_c   1.000
_cell.angle_alpha   90.00
_cell.angle_beta   90.00
_cell.angle_gamma   90.00
#
_symmetry.space_group_name_H-M   'P 1'
#
loop_
_entity.id
_entity.type
_entity.pdbx_description
1 polymer ?
#
loop_
_entity_poly.entity_id
_entity_poly.type
_entity_poly.pdbx_seq_one_letter_code
_entity_poly.pdbx_strand_id
1 'polypeptide(L)'
;MFFDLDELEEGDSILVAGEDGEELEYVVERLESYPFDDSPVDEIFGSSDTKQLNLITCAGIFDRDVGTHDERLVVYTSLIDDEEDEELQPSSPTELTVQGTLLTWHAVREDHVAGYRIYSVDAEGTETYVASVSQTERKAIQMTDEQENYIIKTIDHFGNESDAENVTVAE
;
A
#
# COMPACT_ATOMS: atom_id res chain seq x y z
N MET A 1 -11.98 -0.68 -21.77
CA MET A 1 -13.18 -1.45 -22.10
C MET A 1 -13.02 -2.80 -21.47
N PHE A 2 -14.05 -3.29 -20.78
CA PHE A 2 -14.08 -4.60 -20.14
C PHE A 2 -15.07 -5.47 -20.91
N PHE A 3 -14.55 -6.21 -21.91
CA PHE A 3 -15.37 -7.02 -22.80
C PHE A 3 -15.73 -8.37 -22.20
N ASP A 4 -14.78 -8.99 -21.52
CA ASP A 4 -14.87 -10.37 -21.02
C ASP A 4 -15.15 -10.38 -19.51
N LEU A 5 -15.74 -9.30 -19.00
CA LEU A 5 -16.00 -9.13 -17.56
C LEU A 5 -17.08 -10.11 -17.07
N ASP A 6 -17.96 -10.55 -17.97
CA ASP A 6 -18.99 -11.57 -17.74
C ASP A 6 -18.44 -13.01 -17.75
N GLU A 7 -17.16 -13.19 -18.14
CA GLU A 7 -16.48 -14.49 -18.08
C GLU A 7 -15.84 -14.77 -16.72
N LEU A 8 -15.76 -13.78 -15.83
CA LEU A 8 -15.19 -13.94 -14.50
C LEU A 8 -16.10 -14.78 -13.58
N GLU A 9 -15.48 -15.58 -12.73
CA GLU A 9 -16.15 -16.42 -11.74
C GLU A 9 -15.70 -16.06 -10.31
N GLU A 10 -16.51 -16.43 -9.31
CA GLU A 10 -16.11 -16.32 -7.90
C GLU A 10 -14.79 -17.07 -7.66
N GLY A 11 -13.83 -16.39 -7.04
CA GLY A 11 -12.48 -16.92 -6.80
C GLY A 11 -11.43 -16.50 -7.83
N ASP A 12 -11.82 -15.86 -8.94
CA ASP A 12 -10.83 -15.33 -9.90
C ASP A 12 -10.05 -14.15 -9.31
N SER A 13 -8.76 -14.07 -9.66
CA SER A 13 -7.87 -13.00 -9.22
C SER A 13 -7.79 -11.84 -10.22
N ILE A 14 -7.83 -10.61 -9.70
CA ILE A 14 -7.63 -9.37 -10.43
C ILE A 14 -6.42 -8.64 -9.83
N LEU A 15 -5.38 -8.46 -10.63
CA LEU A 15 -4.16 -7.75 -10.23
C LEU A 15 -4.23 -6.28 -10.66
N VAL A 16 -3.97 -5.37 -9.73
CA VAL A 16 -3.88 -3.92 -9.97
C VAL A 16 -2.47 -3.45 -9.70
N ALA A 17 -1.76 -3.05 -10.75
CA ALA A 17 -0.40 -2.51 -10.64
C ALA A 17 -0.40 -1.00 -10.32
N GLY A 18 0.33 -0.62 -9.27
CA GLY A 18 0.64 0.74 -8.86
C GLY A 18 1.76 1.38 -9.68
N GLU A 19 1.99 2.68 -9.47
CA GLU A 19 3.00 3.47 -10.22
C GLU A 19 4.45 3.12 -9.83
N ASP A 20 4.63 2.63 -8.60
CA ASP A 20 5.87 2.12 -7.99
C ASP A 20 6.18 0.66 -8.36
N GLY A 21 5.25 -0.03 -9.02
CA GLY A 21 5.37 -1.45 -9.37
C GLY A 21 4.84 -2.40 -8.30
N GLU A 22 4.14 -1.89 -7.29
CA GLU A 22 3.35 -2.68 -6.34
C GLU A 22 2.16 -3.32 -7.07
N GLU A 23 1.77 -4.55 -6.72
CA GLU A 23 0.59 -5.22 -7.26
C GLU A 23 -0.38 -5.55 -6.13
N LEU A 24 -1.61 -5.09 -6.23
CA LEU A 24 -2.70 -5.47 -5.33
C LEU A 24 -3.51 -6.61 -5.96
N GLU A 25 -3.67 -7.71 -5.23
CA GLU A 25 -4.51 -8.84 -5.67
C GLU A 25 -5.91 -8.74 -5.05
N TYR A 26 -6.92 -8.70 -5.90
CA TYR A 26 -8.32 -8.75 -5.52
C TYR A 26 -8.94 -10.07 -5.96
N VAL A 27 -9.77 -10.67 -5.12
CA VAL A 27 -10.51 -11.89 -5.47
C VAL A 27 -11.96 -11.53 -5.77
N VAL A 28 -12.47 -12.06 -6.87
CA VAL A 28 -13.88 -11.93 -7.24
C VAL A 28 -14.75 -12.67 -6.22
N GLU A 29 -15.67 -11.93 -5.59
CA GLU A 29 -16.64 -12.50 -4.66
C GLU A 29 -17.92 -12.90 -5.38
N ARG A 30 -18.38 -12.05 -6.30
CA ARG A 30 -19.61 -12.27 -7.08
C ARG A 30 -19.73 -11.28 -8.22
N LEU A 31 -20.63 -11.61 -9.14
CA LEU A 31 -21.06 -10.76 -10.23
C LEU A 31 -22.57 -10.55 -10.13
N GLU A 32 -23.04 -9.33 -10.31
CA GLU A 32 -24.47 -9.01 -10.36
C GLU A 32 -24.79 -8.06 -11.50
N SER A 33 -25.95 -8.27 -12.12
CA SER A 33 -26.47 -7.37 -13.16
C SER A 33 -27.66 -6.60 -12.63
N TYR A 34 -27.59 -5.28 -12.71
CA TYR A 34 -28.64 -4.38 -12.26
C TYR A 34 -29.25 -3.61 -13.44
N PRO A 35 -30.54 -3.26 -13.40
CA PRO A 35 -31.11 -2.32 -14.34
C PRO A 35 -30.34 -0.99 -14.31
N PHE A 36 -30.18 -0.37 -15.48
CA PHE A 36 -29.47 0.90 -15.65
C PHE A 36 -29.98 2.00 -14.70
N ASP A 37 -31.28 2.01 -14.42
CA ASP A 37 -31.97 3.01 -13.61
C ASP A 37 -32.28 2.56 -12.17
N ASP A 38 -31.95 1.31 -11.80
CA ASP A 38 -32.23 0.72 -10.49
C ASP A 38 -31.04 -0.08 -9.93
N SER A 39 -29.85 0.53 -9.99
CA SER A 39 -28.63 -0.03 -9.40
C SER A 39 -28.50 0.38 -7.91
N PRO A 40 -28.10 -0.52 -6.99
CA PRO A 40 -27.96 -0.21 -5.58
C PRO A 40 -26.68 0.61 -5.32
N VAL A 41 -26.78 1.93 -5.50
CA VAL A 41 -25.64 2.86 -5.40
C VAL A 41 -24.90 2.75 -4.07
N ASP A 42 -25.62 2.63 -2.95
CA ASP A 42 -25.02 2.51 -1.62
C ASP A 42 -24.26 1.18 -1.45
N GLU A 43 -24.66 0.12 -2.14
CA GLU A 43 -23.94 -1.16 -2.11
C GLU A 43 -22.71 -1.15 -3.02
N ILE A 44 -22.80 -0.45 -4.17
CA ILE A 44 -21.71 -0.37 -5.15
C ILE A 44 -20.63 0.64 -4.72
N PHE A 45 -21.01 1.73 -4.06
CA PHE A 45 -20.12 2.85 -3.75
C PHE A 45 -20.10 3.28 -2.27
N GLY A 46 -20.90 2.62 -1.42
CA GLY A 46 -20.91 2.93 0.01
C GLY A 46 -19.65 2.44 0.72
N SER A 47 -19.54 2.80 1.99
CA SER A 47 -18.45 2.34 2.84
C SER A 47 -18.49 0.82 3.02
N SER A 48 -17.32 0.19 2.96
CA SER A 48 -17.12 -1.21 3.31
C SER A 48 -16.11 -1.32 4.45
N ASP A 49 -16.22 -2.39 5.23
CA ASP A 49 -15.25 -2.75 6.26
C ASP A 49 -13.97 -3.36 5.66
N THR A 50 -14.01 -3.74 4.37
CA THR A 50 -12.89 -4.33 3.62
C THR A 50 -12.49 -3.44 2.45
N LYS A 51 -11.24 -3.56 1.99
CA LYS A 51 -10.79 -2.92 0.75
C LYS A 51 -11.40 -3.65 -0.44
N GLN A 52 -12.18 -2.95 -1.26
CA GLN A 52 -12.91 -3.53 -2.40
C GLN A 52 -12.58 -2.83 -3.71
N LEU A 53 -12.69 -3.57 -4.82
CA LEU A 53 -12.61 -3.04 -6.19
C LEU A 53 -13.84 -3.47 -6.98
N ASN A 54 -14.78 -2.55 -7.19
CA ASN A 54 -15.96 -2.83 -8.01
C ASN A 54 -15.70 -2.48 -9.48
N LEU A 55 -15.72 -3.48 -10.37
CA LEU A 55 -15.60 -3.28 -11.83
C LEU A 55 -16.99 -3.22 -12.46
N ILE A 56 -17.24 -2.18 -13.26
CA ILE A 56 -18.57 -1.91 -13.82
C ILE A 56 -18.49 -1.79 -15.34
N THR A 57 -19.40 -2.46 -16.05
CA THR A 57 -19.53 -2.35 -17.50
C THR A 57 -21.00 -2.29 -17.95
N CYS A 58 -21.24 -1.83 -19.18
CA CYS A 58 -22.57 -1.88 -19.79
C CYS A 58 -22.88 -3.33 -20.17
N ALA A 59 -24.03 -3.83 -19.75
CA ALA A 59 -24.50 -5.18 -20.04
C ALA A 59 -25.96 -5.14 -20.52
N GLY A 60 -26.49 -6.29 -20.96
CA GLY A 60 -27.88 -6.38 -21.43
C GLY A 60 -28.07 -5.94 -22.89
N ILE A 61 -29.29 -5.54 -23.23
CA ILE A 61 -29.72 -5.19 -24.59
C ILE A 61 -29.51 -3.69 -24.81
N PHE A 62 -28.97 -3.33 -25.99
CA PHE A 62 -28.86 -1.93 -26.36
C PHE A 62 -30.23 -1.33 -26.69
N ASP A 63 -30.69 -0.41 -25.84
CA ASP A 63 -31.87 0.40 -26.07
C ASP A 63 -31.51 1.60 -26.98
N ARG A 64 -32.11 1.63 -28.16
CA ARG A 64 -31.87 2.69 -29.17
C ARG A 64 -32.58 3.99 -28.88
N ASP A 65 -33.67 3.95 -28.12
CA ASP A 65 -34.44 5.14 -27.76
C ASP A 65 -33.72 5.93 -26.66
N VAL A 66 -33.05 5.23 -25.75
CA VAL A 66 -32.26 5.82 -24.65
C VAL A 66 -30.77 5.96 -25.02
N GLY A 67 -30.27 5.18 -25.98
CA GLY A 67 -28.89 5.26 -26.47
C GLY A 67 -27.86 4.56 -25.56
N THR A 68 -28.29 3.61 -24.75
CA THR A 68 -27.42 2.85 -23.82
C THR A 68 -27.94 1.42 -23.65
N HIS A 69 -27.17 0.56 -23.00
CA HIS A 69 -27.68 -0.75 -22.60
C HIS A 69 -28.52 -0.65 -21.32
N ASP A 70 -29.54 -1.50 -21.23
CA ASP A 70 -30.54 -1.52 -20.15
C ASP A 70 -30.01 -2.07 -18.82
N GLU A 71 -28.82 -2.68 -18.78
CA GLU A 71 -28.23 -3.22 -17.56
C GLU A 71 -26.79 -2.74 -17.32
N ARG A 72 -26.35 -2.89 -16.08
CA ARG A 72 -24.96 -2.71 -15.62
C ARG A 72 -24.52 -3.97 -14.91
N LEU A 73 -23.47 -4.59 -15.44
CA LEU A 73 -22.78 -5.68 -14.75
C LEU A 73 -21.78 -5.08 -13.78
N VAL A 74 -21.84 -5.53 -12.54
CA VAL A 74 -20.93 -5.16 -11.45
C VAL A 74 -20.24 -6.43 -10.96
N VAL A 75 -18.91 -6.43 -11.00
CA VAL A 75 -18.08 -7.44 -10.35
C VAL A 75 -17.66 -6.88 -9.00
N TYR A 76 -18.01 -7.59 -7.94
CA TYR A 76 -17.60 -7.28 -6.58
C TYR A 76 -16.37 -8.09 -6.22
N THR A 77 -15.39 -7.43 -5.63
CA THR A 77 -14.14 -8.06 -5.20
C THR A 77 -13.73 -7.56 -3.82
N SER A 78 -12.96 -8.38 -3.12
CA SER A 78 -12.23 -7.99 -1.91
C SER A 78 -10.73 -8.13 -2.14
N LEU A 79 -9.95 -7.23 -1.55
CA LEU A 79 -8.49 -7.34 -1.55
C LEU A 79 -8.09 -8.59 -0.76
N ILE A 80 -7.13 -9.35 -1.30
CA ILE A 80 -6.34 -10.24 -0.47
C ILE A 80 -5.40 -9.35 0.35
N ASP A 81 -5.91 -8.82 1.46
CA ASP A 81 -5.08 -8.32 2.55
C ASP A 81 -4.71 -9.56 3.35
N ASP A 82 -3.44 -9.99 3.30
CA ASP A 82 -2.96 -10.93 4.29
C ASP A 82 -3.03 -10.18 5.63
N GLU A 83 -4.07 -10.42 6.46
CA GLU A 83 -4.18 -9.86 7.82
C GLU A 83 -2.91 -10.14 8.66
N GLU A 84 -2.12 -11.14 8.26
CA GLU A 84 -0.80 -11.39 8.81
C GLU A 84 0.16 -10.19 8.58
N ASP A 85 0.16 -9.54 7.42
CA ASP A 85 1.07 -8.42 7.11
C ASP A 85 0.75 -7.13 7.89
N GLU A 86 -0.50 -6.90 8.30
CA GLU A 86 -0.84 -5.75 9.16
C GLU A 86 -0.29 -5.90 10.59
N GLU A 87 -0.19 -7.14 11.09
CA GLU A 87 0.33 -7.45 12.42
C GLU A 87 1.85 -7.70 12.44
N LEU A 88 2.47 -7.91 11.27
CA LEU A 88 3.89 -8.15 11.17
C LEU A 88 4.68 -6.85 11.33
N GLN A 89 5.46 -6.79 12.41
CA GLN A 89 6.43 -5.72 12.57
C GLN A 89 7.49 -5.83 11.46
N PRO A 90 7.75 -4.78 10.67
CA PRO A 90 8.70 -4.85 9.57
C PRO A 90 10.12 -5.06 10.09
N SER A 91 10.98 -5.68 9.29
CA SER A 91 12.38 -5.87 9.67
C SER A 91 13.12 -4.54 9.83
N SER A 92 14.06 -4.46 10.77
CA SER A 92 14.94 -3.30 10.90
C SER A 92 15.88 -3.17 9.68
N PRO A 93 16.24 -1.94 9.26
CA PRO A 93 17.26 -1.75 8.21
C PRO A 93 18.60 -2.32 8.65
N THR A 94 19.54 -2.57 7.74
CA THR A 94 20.87 -3.11 8.12
C THR A 94 22.00 -2.23 7.60
N GLU A 95 23.22 -2.48 8.06
CA GLU A 95 24.46 -1.86 7.56
C GLU A 95 24.44 -0.33 7.63
N LEU A 96 24.01 0.20 8.78
CA LEU A 96 24.05 1.62 9.05
C LEU A 96 25.51 2.09 9.13
N THR A 97 25.88 3.00 8.23
CA THR A 97 27.24 3.51 8.11
C THR A 97 27.24 5.02 8.07
N VAL A 98 28.14 5.63 8.84
CA VAL A 98 28.43 7.08 8.83
C VAL A 98 29.73 7.33 8.05
N GLN A 99 29.70 8.27 7.11
CA GLN A 99 30.87 8.76 6.39
C GLN A 99 30.88 10.30 6.40
N GLY A 100 31.59 10.90 7.36
CA GLY A 100 31.47 12.33 7.65
C GLY A 100 30.06 12.63 8.16
N THR A 101 29.34 13.55 7.51
CA THR A 101 27.93 13.87 7.85
C THR A 101 26.91 12.99 7.16
N LEU A 102 27.32 12.02 6.33
CA LEU A 102 26.42 11.20 5.53
C LEU A 102 26.11 9.89 6.27
N LEU A 103 24.85 9.71 6.65
CA LEU A 103 24.32 8.45 7.18
C LEU A 103 23.67 7.65 6.05
N THR A 104 24.04 6.38 5.91
CA THR A 104 23.52 5.46 4.88
C THR A 104 23.16 4.10 5.46
N TRP A 105 22.26 3.37 4.80
CA TRP A 105 21.83 2.03 5.22
C TRP A 105 21.43 1.15 4.02
N HIS A 106 21.29 -0.16 4.27
CA HIS A 106 20.72 -1.10 3.32
C HIS A 106 19.19 -1.13 3.42
N ALA A 107 18.54 -1.09 2.26
CA ALA A 107 17.09 -1.17 2.16
C ALA A 107 16.56 -2.55 2.55
N VAL A 108 15.53 -2.59 3.39
CA VAL A 108 14.68 -3.74 3.63
C VAL A 108 13.91 -4.08 2.35
N ARG A 109 13.79 -5.36 2.05
CA ARG A 109 13.22 -5.90 0.80
C ARG A 109 11.96 -6.70 1.10
N GLU A 110 11.07 -6.04 1.80
CA GLU A 110 9.71 -6.47 2.09
C GLU A 110 8.80 -5.57 1.25
N ASP A 111 7.83 -6.19 0.58
CA ASP A 111 6.83 -5.56 -0.26
C ASP A 111 5.94 -4.59 0.51
N HIS A 112 5.64 -4.88 1.78
CA HIS A 112 4.86 -4.00 2.64
C HIS A 112 5.62 -2.78 3.19
N VAL A 113 6.89 -2.55 2.82
CA VAL A 113 7.68 -1.43 3.36
C VAL A 113 7.42 -0.12 2.61
N ALA A 114 6.80 0.84 3.28
CA ALA A 114 6.58 2.18 2.75
C ALA A 114 7.83 3.08 2.80
N GLY A 115 8.71 2.90 3.80
CA GLY A 115 9.90 3.72 3.94
C GLY A 115 10.61 3.62 5.27
N TYR A 116 11.28 4.71 5.67
CA TYR A 116 12.13 4.78 6.85
C TYR A 116 11.90 6.07 7.61
N ARG A 117 11.91 6.00 8.94
CA ARG A 117 11.98 7.16 9.84
C ARG A 117 13.33 7.19 10.54
N ILE A 118 13.92 8.38 10.59
CA ILE A 118 15.21 8.63 11.19
C ILE A 118 14.98 9.49 12.43
N TYR A 119 15.57 9.06 13.53
CA TYR A 119 15.58 9.78 14.79
C TYR A 119 17.03 10.03 15.25
N SER A 120 17.27 11.17 15.88
CA SER A 120 18.46 11.38 16.70
C SER A 120 18.15 10.98 18.14
N VAL A 121 19.16 10.50 18.85
CA VAL A 121 19.05 9.99 20.22
C VAL A 121 20.07 10.72 21.08
N ASP A 122 19.56 11.45 22.07
CA ASP A 122 20.39 12.17 23.02
C ASP A 122 21.07 11.23 24.04
N ALA A 123 21.90 11.80 24.92
CA ALA A 123 22.60 11.04 25.96
C ALA A 123 21.67 10.43 27.03
N GLU A 124 20.43 10.89 27.13
CA GLU A 124 19.40 10.38 28.04
C GLU A 124 18.54 9.27 27.38
N GLY A 125 18.72 9.04 26.07
CA GLY A 125 17.98 8.05 25.29
C GLY A 125 16.69 8.60 24.66
N THR A 126 16.49 9.91 24.63
CA THR A 126 15.31 10.54 24.03
C THR A 126 15.42 10.53 22.51
N GLU A 127 14.47 9.89 21.83
CA GLU A 127 14.36 9.91 20.37
C GLU A 127 13.71 11.22 19.89
N THR A 128 14.39 11.95 18.99
CA THR A 128 13.86 13.14 18.32
C THR A 128 13.77 12.89 16.82
N TYR A 129 12.59 13.08 16.23
CA TYR A 129 12.39 12.89 14.79
C TYR A 129 13.25 13.85 13.97
N VAL A 130 13.96 13.31 12.98
CA VAL A 130 14.83 14.07 12.08
C VAL A 130 14.23 14.13 10.68
N ALA A 131 13.94 12.98 10.07
CA ALA A 131 13.48 12.91 8.68
C ALA A 131 12.78 11.58 8.38
N SER A 132 12.17 11.52 7.19
CA SER A 132 11.68 10.30 6.57
C SER A 132 12.26 10.14 5.17
N VAL A 133 12.43 8.89 4.73
CA VAL A 133 12.91 8.53 3.39
C VAL A 133 12.00 7.44 2.83
N SER A 134 11.41 7.67 1.66
CA SER A 134 10.55 6.69 0.98
C SER A 134 11.32 5.43 0.60
N GLN A 135 10.63 4.28 0.46
CA GLN A 135 11.21 3.03 -0.05
C GLN A 135 11.84 3.19 -1.46
N THR A 136 11.36 4.12 -2.28
CA THR A 136 11.90 4.38 -3.62
C THR A 136 13.10 5.34 -3.64
N GLU A 137 13.31 6.08 -2.55
CA GLU A 137 14.40 7.06 -2.44
C GLU A 137 15.74 6.42 -2.05
N ARG A 138 16.82 7.18 -2.26
CA ARG A 138 18.15 6.77 -1.83
C ARG A 138 18.20 6.64 -0.30
N LYS A 139 18.71 5.52 0.20
CA LYS A 139 18.89 5.22 1.64
C LYS A 139 20.06 5.98 2.25
N ALA A 140 19.92 7.30 2.27
CA ALA A 140 20.92 8.21 2.78
C ALA A 140 20.29 9.51 3.26
N ILE A 141 20.83 10.07 4.34
CA ILE A 141 20.51 11.43 4.81
C ILE A 141 21.78 12.18 5.21
N GLN A 142 21.67 13.52 5.25
CA GLN A 142 22.67 14.35 5.90
C GLN A 142 22.30 14.50 7.38
N MET A 143 23.25 14.21 8.25
CA MET A 143 23.10 14.37 9.70
C MET A 143 23.08 15.85 10.07
N THR A 144 22.28 16.20 11.07
CA THR A 144 22.13 17.59 11.54
C THR A 144 23.12 17.91 12.65
N ASP A 145 23.49 16.89 13.44
CA ASP A 145 24.46 16.95 14.52
C ASP A 145 25.37 15.69 14.46
N GLU A 146 26.68 15.90 14.51
CA GLU A 146 27.71 14.85 14.47
C GLU A 146 28.00 14.26 15.88
N GLN A 147 27.39 14.78 16.94
CA GLN A 147 27.63 14.31 18.31
C GLN A 147 26.49 13.46 18.87
N GLU A 148 25.37 13.38 18.13
CA GLU A 148 24.21 12.57 18.52
C GLU A 148 24.27 11.18 17.88
N ASN A 149 23.64 10.21 18.56
CA ASN A 149 23.42 8.89 17.98
C ASN A 149 22.22 8.95 17.05
N TYR A 150 22.19 8.11 16.02
CA TYR A 150 21.04 8.01 15.12
C TYR A 150 20.51 6.59 15.07
N ILE A 151 19.18 6.49 14.98
CA ILE A 151 18.46 5.26 14.72
C ILE A 151 17.61 5.43 13.47
N ILE A 152 17.43 4.32 12.77
CA ILE A 152 16.56 4.24 11.59
C ILE A 152 15.59 3.10 11.82
N LYS A 153 14.30 3.40 11.72
CA LYS A 153 13.22 2.42 11.79
C LYS A 153 12.57 2.29 10.42
N THR A 154 12.33 1.05 10.01
CA THR A 154 11.51 0.75 8.83
C THR A 154 10.06 1.02 9.16
N ILE A 155 9.29 1.54 8.20
CA ILE A 155 7.87 1.80 8.33
C ILE A 155 7.14 1.09 7.20
N ASP A 156 6.10 0.33 7.52
CA ASP A 156 5.24 -0.33 6.54
C ASP A 156 4.11 0.61 6.03
N HIS A 157 3.28 0.15 5.09
CA HIS A 157 2.14 0.92 4.59
C HIS A 157 1.02 1.13 5.63
N PHE A 158 1.05 0.39 6.72
CA PHE A 158 0.09 0.46 7.82
C PHE A 158 0.54 1.42 8.94
N GLY A 159 1.80 1.85 8.90
CA GLY A 159 2.42 2.77 9.86
C GLY A 159 3.09 2.09 11.05
N ASN A 160 3.24 0.77 11.04
CA ASN A 160 4.01 0.05 12.06
C ASN A 160 5.51 0.33 11.88
N GLU A 161 6.24 0.43 12.99
CA GLU A 161 7.69 0.66 12.97
C GLU A 161 8.46 -0.61 13.37
N SER A 162 9.59 -0.86 12.70
CA SER A 162 10.55 -1.86 13.13
C SER A 162 11.14 -1.53 14.50
N ASP A 163 11.75 -2.53 15.13
CA ASP A 163 12.61 -2.29 16.29
C ASP A 163 13.81 -1.40 15.92
N ALA A 164 14.38 -0.74 16.92
CA ALA A 164 15.57 0.12 16.79
C ALA A 164 16.87 -0.71 16.92
N GLU A 165 17.09 -1.69 16.06
CA GLU A 165 18.28 -2.55 16.18
C GLU A 165 19.59 -1.90 15.71
N ASN A 166 19.55 -0.79 14.97
CA ASN A 166 20.74 -0.20 14.37
C ASN A 166 20.96 1.23 14.86
N VAL A 167 21.80 1.35 15.89
CA VAL A 167 22.31 2.62 16.39
C VAL A 167 23.71 2.84 15.82
N THR A 168 23.98 4.02 15.29
CA THR A 168 25.34 4.42 14.93
C THR A 168 25.71 5.76 15.57
N VAL A 169 26.99 5.88 15.92
CA VAL A 169 27.61 7.11 16.43
C VAL A 169 28.21 7.84 15.23
N ALA A 170 28.11 9.17 15.18
CA ALA A 170 29.00 9.93 14.31
C ALA A 170 30.38 10.01 14.97
N GLU A 171 31.39 9.45 14.31
CA GLU A 171 32.81 9.51 14.73
C GLU A 171 33.52 10.76 14.22
#